data_AF-A0A1F5BXJ9-F1
#
_entry.id   AF-A0A1F5BXJ9-F1
#
_cell.length_a   1.000
_cell.length_b   1.000
_cell.length_c   1.000
_cell.angle_alpha   90.00
_cell.angle_beta   90.00
_cell.angle_gamma   90.00
#
_symmetry.space_group_name_H-M   'P 1'
#
loop_
_entity.id
_entity.type
_entity.pdbx_description
1 polymer ?
#
loop_
_entity_poly.entity_id
_entity_poly.type
_entity_poly.pdbx_seq_one_letter_code
_entity_poly.pdbx_strand_id
1 'polypeptide(L)'
;MVEAFLVFLIFGLLGLILIFMNKLLGPSRTNPAKEQPFECGSPYLQKGINPFPIKFYLVAFIFLLFDVEVVFFFPWALIFKEMPGTAFLIMVAYIAVLVVGFVYAWKKGAFEWE
;
A
#
# COMPACT_ATOMS: atom_id res chain seq x y z
N MET A 1 3.96 -21.26 13.14
CA MET A 1 4.99 -20.61 12.26
C MET A 1 5.22 -21.43 11.00
N VAL A 2 5.49 -22.74 11.09
CA VAL A 2 5.65 -23.63 9.93
C VAL A 2 4.38 -23.70 9.06
N GLU A 3 3.19 -23.80 9.66
CA GLU A 3 1.92 -23.81 8.92
C GLU A 3 1.71 -22.56 8.07
N ALA A 4 1.93 -21.38 8.66
CA ALA A 4 1.84 -20.11 7.94
C ALA A 4 2.85 -20.05 6.78
N PHE A 5 4.08 -20.50 7.01
CA PHE A 5 5.10 -20.57 5.96
C PHE A 5 4.68 -21.50 4.80
N LEU A 6 4.14 -22.68 5.12
CA LEU A 6 3.63 -23.61 4.12
C LEU A 6 2.45 -23.02 3.34
N VAL A 7 1.53 -22.32 4.00
CA VAL A 7 0.42 -21.62 3.35
C VAL A 7 0.94 -20.60 2.33
N PHE A 8 1.86 -19.71 2.72
CA PHE A 8 2.45 -18.73 1.80
C PHE A 8 3.14 -19.39 0.61
N LEU A 9 3.88 -20.47 0.85
CA LEU A 9 4.60 -21.20 -0.18
C LEU A 9 3.64 -21.87 -1.18
N ILE A 10 2.59 -22.53 -0.69
CA ILE A 10 1.60 -23.21 -1.52
C ILE A 10 0.85 -22.19 -2.39
N PHE A 11 0.34 -21.09 -1.81
CA PHE A 11 -0.39 -20.09 -2.58
C PHE A 11 0.49 -19.30 -3.55
N GLY A 12 1.74 -19.01 -3.16
CA GLY A 12 2.72 -18.40 -4.06
C GLY A 12 3.03 -19.30 -5.27
N LEU A 13 3.27 -20.60 -5.03
CA LEU A 13 3.49 -21.58 -6.10
C LEU A 13 2.25 -21.76 -6.97
N LEU A 14 1.06 -21.80 -6.38
CA LEU A 14 -0.19 -21.91 -7.11
C LEU A 14 -0.36 -20.75 -8.10
N GLY A 15 -0.06 -19.51 -7.66
CA GLY A 15 -0.08 -18.34 -8.55
C GLY A 15 0.84 -18.49 -9.77
N LEU A 16 2.07 -18.98 -9.56
CA LEU A 16 3.01 -19.24 -10.65
C LEU A 16 2.53 -20.35 -11.59
N ILE A 17 1.99 -21.44 -11.04
CA ILE A 17 1.44 -22.55 -11.83
C ILE A 17 0.29 -22.06 -12.71
N LEU A 18 -0.62 -21.23 -12.18
CA LEU A 18 -1.75 -20.70 -12.93
C LEU A 18 -1.30 -19.79 -14.09
N ILE A 19 -0.29 -18.92 -13.86
CA ILE A 19 0.30 -18.09 -14.93
C ILE A 19 0.94 -18.99 -16.01
N PHE A 20 1.67 -20.03 -15.61
CA PHE A 20 2.30 -20.96 -16.54
C PHE A 20 1.27 -21.77 -17.35
N MET A 21 0.22 -22.25 -16.70
CA MET A 21 -0.89 -22.95 -17.35
C MET A 21 -1.62 -22.05 -18.34
N ASN A 22 -1.86 -20.77 -18.02
CA ASN A 22 -2.47 -19.83 -18.95
C ASN A 22 -1.61 -19.65 -20.21
N LYS A 23 -0.29 -19.57 -20.06
CA LYS A 23 0.64 -19.45 -21.19
C LYS A 23 0.65 -20.71 -22.08
N LEU A 24 0.45 -21.89 -21.49
CA LEU A 24 0.50 -23.17 -22.21
C LEU A 24 -0.84 -23.56 -22.85
N LEU A 25 -1.94 -23.34 -22.14
CA LEU A 25 -3.30 -23.76 -22.56
C LEU A 25 -4.09 -22.61 -23.20
N GLY A 26 -3.72 -21.36 -22.95
CA GLY A 26 -4.45 -20.18 -23.43
C GLY A 26 -4.27 -19.95 -24.93
N PRO A 27 -5.32 -19.53 -25.66
CA PRO A 27 -5.21 -19.21 -27.08
C PRO A 27 -4.33 -17.97 -27.27
N SER A 28 -3.17 -18.15 -27.92
CA SER A 28 -2.30 -17.04 -28.31
C SER A 28 -2.66 -16.53 -29.71
N ARG A 29 -3.22 -15.33 -29.80
CA ARG A 29 -3.50 -14.62 -31.06
C ARG A 29 -2.95 -13.21 -30.99
N THR A 30 -1.64 -13.10 -31.15
CA THR A 30 -0.91 -11.84 -31.22
C THR A 30 -1.24 -11.11 -32.53
N ASN A 31 -1.37 -9.79 -32.45
CA ASN A 31 -1.56 -8.91 -33.59
C ASN A 31 -0.94 -7.56 -33.19
N PRO A 32 -0.19 -6.88 -34.06
CA PRO A 32 0.36 -5.55 -33.78
C PRO A 32 -0.64 -4.56 -33.17
N ALA A 33 -1.91 -4.60 -33.56
CA ALA A 33 -2.96 -3.74 -32.99
C ALA A 33 -3.37 -4.12 -31.56
N LYS A 34 -3.27 -5.40 -31.17
CA LYS A 34 -3.55 -5.87 -29.80
C LYS A 34 -2.39 -5.62 -28.84
N GLU A 35 -1.19 -5.43 -29.37
CA GLU A 35 0.02 -5.17 -28.60
C GLU A 35 0.26 -3.66 -28.38
N GLN A 36 -0.63 -2.81 -28.90
CA GLN A 36 -0.61 -1.37 -28.67
C GLN A 36 -1.49 -0.97 -27.46
N PRO A 37 -1.08 0.05 -26.68
CA PRO A 37 -1.93 0.64 -25.65
C PRO A 37 -3.26 1.14 -26.25
N PHE A 38 -4.34 0.98 -25.49
CA PHE A 38 -5.66 1.43 -25.89
C PHE A 38 -5.82 2.94 -25.72
N GLU A 39 -6.11 3.65 -26.82
CA GLU A 39 -6.31 5.12 -26.85
C GLU A 39 -7.65 5.49 -27.50
N CYS A 40 -8.76 4.86 -27.08
CA CYS A 40 -10.11 5.12 -27.59
C CYS A 40 -10.28 4.97 -29.13
N GLY A 41 -9.46 4.15 -29.78
CA GLY A 41 -9.47 3.93 -31.24
C GLY A 41 -8.54 4.86 -32.03
N SER A 42 -7.86 5.81 -31.38
CA SER A 42 -6.76 6.56 -31.97
C SER A 42 -5.48 5.71 -31.95
N PRO A 43 -4.56 5.88 -32.93
CA PRO A 43 -3.19 5.40 -32.76
C PRO A 43 -2.56 6.04 -31.51
N TYR A 44 -1.75 5.28 -30.79
CA TYR A 44 -1.03 5.75 -29.60
C TYR A 44 -0.13 6.94 -29.96
N LEU A 45 -0.42 8.11 -29.36
CA LEU A 45 0.18 9.39 -29.76
C LEU A 45 1.47 9.73 -29.00
N GLN A 46 1.63 9.24 -27.77
CA GLN A 46 2.83 9.47 -26.97
C GLN A 46 3.85 8.36 -27.16
N LYS A 47 5.13 8.66 -27.01
CA LYS A 47 6.20 7.65 -26.97
C LYS A 47 6.84 7.68 -25.59
N GLY A 48 6.57 6.65 -24.78
CA GLY A 48 7.12 6.50 -23.43
C GLY A 48 6.21 7.04 -22.32
N ILE A 49 6.67 6.87 -21.08
CA ILE A 49 5.97 7.33 -19.87
C ILE A 49 6.41 8.77 -19.61
N ASN A 50 5.50 9.72 -19.79
CA ASN A 50 5.77 11.11 -19.42
C ASN A 50 5.54 11.32 -17.92
N PRO A 51 6.33 12.19 -17.26
CA PRO A 51 6.08 12.55 -15.88
C PRO A 51 4.70 13.19 -15.77
N PHE A 52 3.86 12.64 -14.91
CA PHE A 52 2.56 13.20 -14.57
C PHE A 52 2.61 13.74 -13.13
N PRO A 53 1.95 14.87 -12.84
CA PRO A 53 1.91 15.39 -11.48
C PRO A 53 1.11 14.42 -10.59
N ILE A 54 1.72 13.96 -9.50
CA ILE A 54 1.06 13.13 -8.49
C ILE A 54 0.32 14.05 -7.53
N LYS A 55 -0.99 14.22 -7.72
CA LYS A 55 -1.83 15.14 -6.91
C LYS A 55 -1.97 14.74 -5.45
N PHE A 56 -1.68 13.48 -5.10
CA PHE A 56 -1.85 12.90 -3.76
C PHE A 56 -0.52 12.62 -3.04
N TYR A 57 0.57 13.29 -3.43
CA TYR A 57 1.89 13.07 -2.82
C TYR A 57 1.89 13.39 -1.32
N LEU A 58 1.16 14.44 -0.88
CA LEU A 58 1.00 14.78 0.53
C LEU A 58 0.36 13.66 1.33
N VAL A 59 -0.66 13.01 0.78
CA VAL A 59 -1.33 11.88 1.41
C VAL A 59 -0.39 10.68 1.52
N ALA A 60 0.46 10.44 0.52
CA ALA A 60 1.48 9.38 0.59
C ALA A 60 2.52 9.64 1.70
N PHE A 61 2.97 10.88 1.86
CA PHE A 61 3.89 11.25 2.95
C PHE A 61 3.23 11.09 4.33
N ILE A 62 1.97 11.52 4.48
CA ILE A 62 1.22 11.35 5.72
C ILE A 62 1.03 9.86 6.04
N PHE A 63 0.66 9.06 5.03
CA PHE A 63 0.53 7.61 5.19
C PHE A 63 1.83 6.97 5.67
N LEU A 64 2.97 7.31 5.05
CA LEU A 64 4.27 6.78 5.45
C LEU A 64 4.61 7.16 6.90
N LEU A 65 4.34 8.40 7.29
CA LEU A 65 4.55 8.84 8.67
C LEU A 65 3.68 8.03 9.64
N PHE A 66 2.36 7.94 9.38
CA PHE A 66 1.45 7.17 10.25
C PHE A 66 1.78 5.68 10.31
N ASP A 67 2.24 5.07 9.22
CA ASP A 67 2.62 3.66 9.18
C ASP A 67 3.81 3.38 10.12
N VAL A 68 4.81 4.26 10.12
CA VAL A 68 5.93 4.19 11.07
C VAL A 68 5.45 4.35 12.51
N GLU A 69 4.50 5.25 12.77
CA GLU A 69 3.97 5.47 14.12
C GLU A 69 3.18 4.26 14.65
N VAL A 70 2.51 3.49 13.78
CA VAL A 70 1.79 2.27 14.17
C VAL A 70 2.74 1.17 14.63
N VAL A 71 3.98 1.12 14.10
CA VAL A 71 4.97 0.13 14.56
C VAL A 71 5.29 0.27 16.05
N PHE A 72 5.18 1.47 16.64
CA PHE A 72 5.38 1.66 18.08
C PHE A 72 4.28 1.07 18.96
N PHE A 73 3.14 0.66 18.39
CA PHE A 73 2.08 -0.02 19.13
C PHE A 73 2.54 -1.40 19.60
N PHE A 74 3.46 -2.06 18.87
CA PHE A 74 4.00 -3.37 19.23
C PHE A 74 4.80 -3.34 20.55
N PRO A 75 5.87 -2.53 20.71
CA PRO A 75 6.61 -2.46 21.96
C PRO A 75 5.75 -1.95 23.11
N TRP A 76 4.82 -1.02 22.85
CA TRP A 76 3.86 -0.60 23.86
C TRP A 76 3.00 -1.78 24.38
N ALA A 77 2.46 -2.60 23.48
CA ALA A 77 1.64 -3.76 23.85
C ALA A 77 2.42 -4.80 24.66
N LEU A 78 3.73 -4.89 24.47
CA LEU A 78 4.60 -5.75 25.29
C LEU A 78 4.73 -5.20 26.72
N ILE A 79 5.02 -3.89 26.87
CA ILE A 79 5.19 -3.23 28.18
C ILE A 79 3.87 -3.17 28.96
N PHE A 80 2.73 -3.11 28.27
CA PHE A 80 1.41 -3.08 28.90
C PHE A 80 1.17 -4.28 29.84
N LYS A 81 1.79 -5.44 29.56
CA LYS A 81 1.71 -6.62 30.43
C LYS A 81 2.41 -6.44 31.78
N GLU A 82 3.46 -5.62 31.82
CA GLU A 82 4.27 -5.42 33.02
C GLU A 82 3.80 -4.21 33.84
N MET A 83 3.42 -3.12 33.17
CA MET A 83 3.04 -1.85 33.80
C MET A 83 1.77 -1.26 33.16
N PRO A 84 0.59 -1.84 33.40
CA PRO A 84 -0.63 -1.47 32.66
C PRO A 84 -1.04 0.00 32.89
N GLY A 85 -0.93 0.53 34.11
CA GLY A 85 -1.29 1.91 34.43
C GLY A 85 -0.40 2.93 33.72
N THR A 86 0.92 2.78 33.84
CA THR A 86 1.88 3.68 33.20
C THR A 86 1.85 3.55 31.69
N ALA A 87 1.80 2.32 31.17
CA ALA A 87 1.70 2.07 29.72
C ALA A 87 0.42 2.66 29.13
N PHE A 88 -0.71 2.59 29.84
CA PHE A 88 -1.95 3.22 29.39
C PHE A 88 -1.79 4.75 29.25
N LEU A 89 -1.24 5.43 30.25
CA LEU A 89 -1.00 6.87 30.21
C LEU A 89 -0.05 7.27 29.07
N ILE A 90 1.03 6.51 28.85
CA ILE A 90 1.95 6.74 27.74
C ILE A 90 1.23 6.61 26.40
N MET A 91 0.38 5.61 26.22
CA MET A 91 -0.36 5.42 24.97
C MET A 91 -1.38 6.53 24.71
N VAL A 92 -2.08 6.97 25.75
CA VAL A 92 -3.01 8.09 25.65
C VAL A 92 -2.26 9.35 25.22
N ALA A 93 -1.11 9.64 25.83
CA ALA A 93 -0.28 10.78 25.44
C ALA A 93 0.24 10.64 23.99
N TYR A 94 0.67 9.45 23.59
CA TYR A 94 1.16 9.16 22.24
C TYR A 94 0.07 9.33 21.18
N ILE A 95 -1.11 8.74 21.40
CA ILE A 95 -2.27 8.91 20.51
C ILE A 95 -2.70 10.38 20.46
N ALA A 96 -2.65 11.12 21.56
CA ALA A 96 -2.99 12.54 21.56
C ALA A 96 -2.09 13.34 20.61
N VAL A 97 -0.78 13.04 20.58
CA VAL A 97 0.16 13.68 19.63
C VAL A 97 -0.20 13.33 18.19
N LEU A 98 -0.49 12.06 17.89
CA LEU A 98 -0.92 11.63 16.56
C LEU A 98 -2.21 12.31 16.10
N VAL A 99 -3.21 12.41 16.99
CA VAL A 99 -4.49 13.08 16.71
C VAL A 99 -4.27 14.57 16.47
N VAL A 100 -3.42 15.24 17.25
CA VAL A 100 -3.09 16.66 17.02
C VAL A 100 -2.42 16.85 15.65
N GLY A 101 -1.46 16.01 15.30
CA GLY A 101 -0.81 16.02 13.99
C GLY A 101 -1.80 15.78 12.85
N PHE A 102 -2.71 14.80 13.01
CA PHE A 102 -3.77 14.51 12.05
C PHE A 102 -4.70 15.70 11.84
N VAL A 103 -5.22 16.29 12.93
CA VAL A 103 -6.13 17.43 12.87
C VAL A 103 -5.44 18.65 12.24
N TYR A 104 -4.16 18.85 12.50
CA TYR A 104 -3.37 19.90 11.85
C TYR A 104 -3.27 19.68 10.34
N ALA A 105 -2.91 18.46 9.91
CA ALA A 105 -2.81 18.10 8.49
C ALA A 105 -4.17 18.29 7.78
N TRP A 106 -5.26 17.88 8.43
CA TRP A 106 -6.61 18.11 7.91
C TRP A 106 -6.92 19.60 7.76
N LYS A 107 -6.70 20.41 8.79
CA LYS A 107 -6.93 21.87 8.72
C LYS A 107 -6.08 22.57 7.66
N LYS A 108 -4.95 21.98 7.26
CA LYS A 108 -4.08 22.48 6.19
C LYS A 108 -4.48 22.03 4.78
N GLY A 109 -5.57 21.26 4.64
CA GLY A 109 -6.01 20.78 3.33
C GLY A 109 -5.10 19.69 2.76
N ALA A 110 -4.33 18.97 3.59
CA ALA A 110 -3.40 17.95 3.09
C ALA A 110 -4.08 16.75 2.39
N PHE A 111 -5.39 16.62 2.55
CA PHE A 111 -6.23 15.60 1.91
C PHE A 111 -7.04 16.14 0.73
N GLU A 112 -6.92 17.43 0.43
CA GLU A 112 -7.55 18.05 -0.74
C GLU A 112 -6.61 17.89 -1.94
N TRP A 113 -7.16 17.47 -3.07
CA TRP A 113 -6.43 17.24 -4.31
C TRP A 113 -7.15 17.92 -5.47
N GLU A 114 -6.51 18.94 -6.03
CA GLU A 114 -6.89 19.59 -7.30
C GLU A 114 -6.02 19.11 -8.46
#